data_AF-A0A4R6SVJ2-F1
#
_entry.id   AF-A0A4R6SVJ2-F1
#
_cell.length_a   1.000
_cell.length_b   1.000
_cell.length_c   1.000
_cell.angle_alpha   90.00
_cell.angle_beta   90.00
_cell.angle_gamma   90.00
#
_symmetry.space_group_name_H-M   'P 1'
#
loop_
_entity.id
_entity.type
_entity.pdbx_description
1 polymer ?
#
loop_
_entity_poly.entity_id
_entity_poly.type
_entity_poly.pdbx_seq_one_letter_code
_entity_poly.pdbx_strand_id
1 'polypeptide(L)'
;MLRAINASNWHEMVNQILYDFLFGCKILPEELKNESERQRLVDFLESQIERIPYGHKILLSARGHTPERIYFVENGCARAYIYDDVNEKEKTDFIWLKTSLMADATSFLLQTKSSYYIEVVTPGTVLVSLTYAQVDLLLQSFPYAKVFVDYLLESNKVHSSKYFLDHYPNASDRLDALQAAMPPVKGYVTNEMMASFLGITTQHLNRLLRGG
;
A
#
# COMPACT_ATOMS: atom_id res chain seq x y z
N MET A 1 -29.02 12.19 8.92
CA MET A 1 -28.56 13.16 9.93
C MET A 1 -27.14 12.76 10.33
N LEU A 2 -26.14 13.18 9.53
CA LEU A 2 -24.73 12.87 9.77
C LEU A 2 -24.23 13.77 10.90
N ARG A 3 -23.94 13.19 12.06
CA ARG A 3 -23.30 13.90 13.18
C ARG A 3 -21.89 14.29 12.74
N ALA A 4 -21.57 15.57 12.83
CA ALA A 4 -20.22 16.08 12.70
C ALA A 4 -19.35 15.39 13.75
N ILE A 5 -18.48 14.50 13.31
CA ILE A 5 -17.44 13.94 14.16
C ILE A 5 -16.38 15.04 14.30
N ASN A 6 -16.03 15.36 15.53
CA ASN A 6 -15.18 16.49 15.92
C ASN A 6 -13.72 16.25 15.47
N ALA A 7 -13.02 17.26 14.94
CA ALA A 7 -11.65 17.15 14.39
C ALA A 7 -10.62 16.53 15.35
N SER A 8 -10.87 16.61 16.66
CA SER A 8 -10.07 16.02 17.74
C SER A 8 -10.17 14.49 17.81
N ASN A 9 -11.37 13.91 17.70
CA ASN A 9 -11.57 12.45 17.72
C ASN A 9 -11.06 11.77 16.44
N TRP A 10 -10.89 12.53 15.36
CA TRP A 10 -10.42 12.02 14.08
C TRP A 10 -8.91 11.83 14.02
N HIS A 11 -8.13 12.77 14.60
CA HIS A 11 -6.68 12.60 14.73
C HIS A 11 -6.39 11.35 15.57
N GLU A 12 -7.10 11.18 16.69
CA GLU A 12 -7.04 9.97 17.53
C GLU A 12 -7.30 8.67 16.76
N MET A 13 -8.29 8.64 15.85
CA MET A 13 -8.63 7.44 15.09
C MET A 13 -7.61 7.08 14.01
N VAL A 14 -7.05 8.08 13.32
CA VAL A 14 -5.99 7.89 12.33
C VAL A 14 -4.71 7.44 13.01
N ASN A 15 -4.40 8.08 14.14
CA ASN A 15 -3.30 7.69 15.00
C ASN A 15 -3.47 6.25 15.44
N GLN A 16 -4.67 5.82 15.83
CA GLN A 16 -4.88 4.43 16.25
C GLN A 16 -4.59 3.42 15.13
N ILE A 17 -5.01 3.66 13.89
CA ILE A 17 -4.76 2.71 12.79
C ILE A 17 -3.26 2.64 12.45
N LEU A 18 -2.59 3.79 12.35
CA LEU A 18 -1.16 3.83 12.11
C LEU A 18 -0.39 3.25 13.30
N TYR A 19 -0.81 3.53 14.52
CA TYR A 19 -0.26 2.98 15.76
C TYR A 19 -0.43 1.46 15.80
N ASP A 20 -1.63 0.95 15.54
CA ASP A 20 -1.90 -0.50 15.47
C ASP A 20 -1.03 -1.16 14.39
N PHE A 21 -0.80 -0.49 13.27
CA PHE A 21 0.11 -0.98 12.25
C PHE A 21 1.57 -1.00 12.72
N LEU A 22 2.08 0.12 13.26
CA LEU A 22 3.46 0.27 13.71
C LEU A 22 3.79 -0.64 14.90
N PHE A 23 2.83 -0.83 15.81
CA PHE A 23 3.06 -1.51 17.08
C PHE A 23 2.37 -2.88 17.18
N GLY A 24 1.53 -3.25 16.21
CA GLY A 24 0.89 -4.57 16.09
C GLY A 24 1.75 -5.61 15.38
N CYS A 25 3.00 -5.28 15.05
CA CYS A 25 3.95 -6.20 14.44
C CYS A 25 4.30 -7.35 15.41
N LYS A 26 4.39 -8.59 14.89
CA LYS A 26 4.74 -9.79 15.71
C LYS A 26 6.11 -9.67 16.38
N ILE A 27 7.02 -8.93 15.77
CA ILE A 27 8.35 -8.63 16.30
C ILE A 27 8.43 -7.12 16.43
N LEU A 28 8.25 -6.64 17.65
CA LEU A 28 8.41 -5.23 17.99
C LEU A 28 9.85 -5.00 18.46
N PRO A 29 10.57 -3.97 17.94
CA PRO A 29 11.87 -3.57 18.48
C PRO A 29 11.86 -3.42 20.00
N GLU A 30 12.97 -3.78 20.65
CA GLU A 30 13.08 -3.75 22.11
C GLU A 30 12.83 -2.35 22.68
N GLU A 31 13.31 -1.32 21.99
CA GLU A 31 13.13 0.09 22.33
C GLU A 31 11.64 0.45 22.42
N LEU A 32 10.83 -0.10 21.51
CA LEU A 32 9.40 0.16 21.44
C LEU A 32 8.59 -0.60 22.49
N LYS A 33 9.22 -1.42 23.35
CA LYS A 33 8.59 -1.91 24.59
C LYS A 33 8.42 -0.78 25.60
N ASN A 34 9.27 0.25 25.56
CA ASN A 34 9.15 1.43 26.39
C ASN A 34 8.07 2.37 25.85
N GLU A 35 7.10 2.74 26.70
CA GLU A 35 5.99 3.62 26.32
C GLU A 35 6.43 5.04 25.96
N SER A 36 7.40 5.60 26.70
CA SER A 36 7.93 6.93 26.40
C SER A 36 8.63 6.97 25.05
N GLU A 37 9.31 5.87 24.67
CA GLU A 37 9.99 5.81 23.37
C GLU A 37 8.98 5.59 22.22
N ARG A 38 7.91 4.82 22.44
CA ARG A 38 6.77 4.77 21.51
C ARG A 38 6.16 6.15 21.29
N GLN A 39 5.90 6.89 22.37
CA GLN A 39 5.34 8.23 22.27
C GLN A 39 6.27 9.17 21.51
N ARG A 40 7.58 9.12 21.79
CA ARG A 40 8.57 9.93 21.07
C ARG A 40 8.59 9.65 19.57
N LEU A 41 8.49 8.38 19.17
CA LEU A 41 8.39 8.01 17.75
C LEU A 41 7.07 8.53 17.14
N VAL A 42 5.95 8.39 17.83
CA VAL A 42 4.64 8.88 17.38
C VAL A 42 4.67 10.39 17.18
N ASP A 43 5.11 11.15 18.18
CA ASP A 43 5.22 12.62 18.12
C ASP A 43 6.09 13.06 16.93
N PHE A 44 7.20 12.35 16.71
CA PHE A 44 8.06 12.62 15.55
C PHE A 44 7.30 12.37 14.25
N LEU A 45 6.66 11.21 14.08
CA LEU A 45 5.92 10.88 12.87
C LEU A 45 4.79 11.88 12.62
N GLU A 46 4.01 12.24 13.64
CA GLU A 46 2.94 13.24 13.56
C GLU A 46 3.46 14.60 13.07
N SER A 47 4.68 14.99 13.46
CA SER A 47 5.29 16.24 12.99
C SER A 47 5.74 16.21 11.52
N GLN A 48 5.88 15.01 10.93
CA GLN A 48 6.44 14.83 9.58
C GLN A 48 5.38 14.40 8.55
N ILE A 49 4.39 13.59 8.95
CA ILE A 49 3.47 12.97 8.01
C ILE A 49 2.53 13.98 7.37
N GLU A 50 2.25 13.76 6.08
CA GLU A 50 1.22 14.50 5.36
C GLU A 50 0.06 13.58 5.04
N ARG A 51 -1.14 13.98 5.46
CA ARG A 51 -2.39 13.26 5.22
C ARG A 51 -3.23 13.96 4.15
N ILE A 52 -3.41 13.31 3.01
CA ILE A 52 -4.06 13.90 1.83
C ILE A 52 -5.20 13.00 1.33
N PRO A 53 -6.42 13.54 1.18
CA PRO A 53 -7.48 12.87 0.42
C PRO A 53 -7.26 13.05 -1.09
N TYR A 54 -7.38 11.97 -1.83
CA TYR A 54 -7.23 11.96 -3.29
C TYR A 54 -8.55 11.69 -4.00
N GLY A 55 -8.66 12.30 -5.18
CA GLY A 55 -9.71 12.00 -6.14
C GLY A 55 -9.52 10.64 -6.83
N HIS A 56 -10.50 10.27 -7.64
CA HIS A 56 -10.45 9.05 -8.45
C HIS A 56 -9.41 9.18 -9.59
N LYS A 57 -8.64 8.12 -9.83
CA LYS A 57 -7.62 8.03 -10.91
C LYS A 57 -6.54 9.10 -10.88
N ILE A 58 -6.17 9.55 -9.69
CA ILE A 58 -5.01 10.45 -9.52
C ILE A 58 -3.73 9.63 -9.65
N LEU A 59 -2.84 10.05 -10.55
CA LEU A 59 -1.51 9.50 -10.69
C LEU A 59 -0.59 10.09 -9.61
N LEU A 60 -0.01 9.24 -8.78
CA LEU A 60 0.92 9.61 -7.70
C LEU A 60 2.38 9.53 -8.13
N SER A 61 2.70 8.58 -9.03
CA SER A 61 4.03 8.41 -9.60
C SER A 61 3.90 7.85 -11.01
N ALA A 62 4.82 8.23 -11.89
CA ALA A 62 4.85 7.79 -13.28
C ALA A 62 6.14 7.03 -13.60
N ARG A 63 6.07 6.13 -14.59
CA ARG A 63 7.24 5.43 -15.13
C ARG A 63 8.36 6.42 -15.48
N GLY A 64 9.60 6.04 -15.16
CA GLY A 64 10.80 6.82 -15.45
C GLY A 64 11.11 7.92 -14.42
N HIS A 65 10.26 8.13 -13.42
CA HIS A 65 10.50 9.03 -12.30
C HIS A 65 11.00 8.26 -11.08
N THR A 66 11.81 8.91 -10.25
CA THR A 66 12.20 8.37 -8.95
C THR A 66 11.05 8.63 -7.97
N PRO A 67 10.50 7.60 -7.29
CA PRO A 67 9.46 7.81 -6.29
C PRO A 67 9.99 8.68 -5.14
N GLU A 68 9.29 9.77 -4.84
CA GLU A 68 9.71 10.71 -3.80
C GLU A 68 9.11 10.40 -2.43
N ARG A 69 8.07 9.57 -2.38
CA ARG A 69 7.26 9.33 -1.19
C ARG A 69 6.94 7.85 -1.00
N ILE A 70 6.80 7.46 0.26
CA ILE A 70 6.07 6.27 0.68
C ILE A 70 4.71 6.68 1.23
N TYR A 71 3.75 5.77 1.14
CA TYR A 71 2.38 6.01 1.57
C TYR A 71 1.91 4.90 2.51
N PHE A 72 1.11 5.28 3.48
CA PHE A 72 0.24 4.39 4.24
C PHE A 72 -1.19 4.64 3.78
N VAL A 73 -1.86 3.58 3.36
CA VAL A 73 -3.26 3.65 2.91
C VAL A 73 -4.15 3.62 4.15
N GLU A 74 -4.65 4.78 4.53
CA GLU A 74 -5.60 4.89 5.65
C GLU A 74 -6.99 4.39 5.23
N ASN A 75 -7.39 4.75 4.01
CA ASN A 75 -8.68 4.38 3.43
C ASN A 75 -8.61 4.38 1.90
N GLY A 76 -9.48 3.59 1.27
CA GLY A 76 -9.59 3.51 -0.19
C GLY A 76 -8.66 2.48 -0.80
N CYS A 77 -8.35 2.69 -2.07
CA CYS A 77 -7.52 1.81 -2.87
C CYS A 77 -6.61 2.58 -3.81
N ALA A 78 -5.41 2.04 -3.98
CA ALA A 78 -4.45 2.43 -4.99
C ALA A 78 -3.86 1.15 -5.62
N ARG A 79 -3.28 1.30 -6.81
CA ARG A 79 -2.58 0.19 -7.48
C ARG A 79 -1.27 0.68 -8.08
N ALA A 80 -0.38 -0.27 -8.34
CA ALA A 80 0.73 -0.05 -9.27
C ALA A 80 0.62 -0.96 -10.48
N TYR A 81 1.00 -0.43 -11.63
CA TYR A 81 1.00 -1.15 -12.89
C TYR A 81 2.20 -0.75 -13.76
N ILE A 82 2.58 -1.66 -14.65
CA ILE A 82 3.54 -1.41 -15.73
C ILE A 82 2.76 -1.33 -17.04
N TYR A 83 3.18 -0.47 -17.95
CA TYR A 83 2.61 -0.42 -19.29
C TYR A 83 3.39 -1.37 -20.23
N ASP A 84 2.69 -2.32 -20.82
CA ASP A 84 3.22 -3.20 -21.87
C ASP A 84 3.10 -2.49 -23.22
N ASP A 85 4.22 -1.93 -23.67
CA ASP A 85 4.31 -1.17 -24.92
C ASP A 85 3.99 -2.03 -26.16
N VAL A 86 4.13 -3.37 -26.10
CA VAL A 86 3.87 -4.27 -27.23
C VAL A 86 2.39 -4.57 -27.39
N ASN A 87 1.70 -4.81 -26.27
CA ASN A 87 0.29 -5.16 -26.25
C ASN A 87 -0.64 -3.97 -25.98
N GLU A 88 -0.07 -2.77 -25.80
CA GLU A 88 -0.74 -1.52 -25.46
C GLU A 88 -1.67 -1.65 -24.24
N LYS A 89 -1.19 -2.34 -23.21
CA LYS A 89 -2.00 -2.72 -22.03
C LYS A 89 -1.29 -2.52 -20.72
N GLU A 90 -2.07 -2.20 -19.70
CA GLU A 90 -1.60 -2.11 -18.33
C GLU A 90 -1.54 -3.49 -17.66
N LYS A 91 -0.43 -3.77 -17.00
CA LYS A 91 -0.23 -4.97 -16.17
C LYS A 91 -0.18 -4.55 -14.71
N THR A 92 -1.26 -4.82 -13.99
CA THR A 92 -1.37 -4.50 -12.56
C THR A 92 -0.47 -5.44 -11.78
N ASP A 93 0.45 -4.89 -10.99
CA ASP A 93 1.40 -5.66 -10.19
C ASP A 93 1.10 -5.57 -8.69
N PHE A 94 0.50 -4.46 -8.24
CA PHE A 94 0.13 -4.28 -6.84
C PHE A 94 -1.27 -3.71 -6.72
N ILE A 95 -1.97 -4.16 -5.68
CA ILE A 95 -3.21 -3.55 -5.19
C ILE A 95 -3.02 -3.29 -3.71
N TRP A 96 -3.18 -2.03 -3.31
CA TRP A 96 -3.07 -1.61 -1.92
C TRP A 96 -4.41 -1.11 -1.42
N LEU A 97 -4.80 -1.62 -0.25
CA LEU A 97 -6.02 -1.26 0.47
C LEU A 97 -5.66 -0.70 1.83
N LYS A 98 -6.67 -0.35 2.64
CA LYS A 98 -6.51 0.06 4.04
C LYS A 98 -5.45 -0.80 4.76
N THR A 99 -4.62 -0.12 5.56
CA THR A 99 -3.48 -0.64 6.33
C THR A 99 -2.27 -1.12 5.52
N SER A 100 -2.25 -0.89 4.21
CA SER A 100 -1.07 -1.19 3.38
C SER A 100 -0.04 -0.07 3.47
N LEU A 101 1.24 -0.45 3.57
CA LEU A 101 2.33 0.42 3.11
C LEU A 101 2.51 0.27 1.60
N MET A 102 2.54 1.39 0.91
CA MET A 102 2.53 1.51 -0.54
C MET A 102 3.74 2.31 -1.00
N ALA A 103 4.54 1.70 -1.86
CA ALA A 103 5.58 2.34 -2.65
C ALA A 103 6.05 1.37 -3.75
N ASP A 104 6.76 1.88 -4.76
CA ASP A 104 7.83 1.09 -5.35
C ASP A 104 9.01 1.11 -4.37
N ALA A 105 9.00 0.19 -3.40
CA ALA A 105 9.92 0.19 -2.27
C ALA A 105 11.38 0.14 -2.72
N THR A 106 11.70 -0.64 -3.76
CA THR A 106 13.07 -0.78 -4.25
C THR A 106 13.55 0.52 -4.88
N SER A 107 12.77 1.11 -5.78
CA SER A 107 13.17 2.37 -6.43
C SER A 107 13.20 3.54 -5.46
N PHE A 108 12.27 3.59 -4.51
CA PHE A 108 12.27 4.60 -3.44
C PHE A 108 13.52 4.50 -2.56
N LEU A 109 13.91 3.30 -2.10
CA LEU A 109 15.06 3.16 -1.20
C LEU A 109 16.40 3.35 -1.91
N LEU A 110 16.51 2.85 -3.15
CA LEU A 110 17.73 2.98 -3.95
C LEU A 110 17.83 4.32 -4.69
N GLN A 111 16.80 5.17 -4.61
CA GLN A 111 16.71 6.44 -5.32
C GLN A 111 16.91 6.30 -6.83
N THR A 112 16.30 5.25 -7.40
CA THR A 112 16.35 4.94 -8.83
C THR A 112 15.01 5.19 -9.52
N LYS A 113 15.03 5.26 -10.86
CA LYS A 113 13.82 5.42 -11.66
C LYS A 113 12.93 4.19 -11.55
N SER A 114 11.65 4.41 -11.27
CA SER A 114 10.63 3.36 -11.22
C SER A 114 10.16 2.96 -12.62
N SER A 115 9.82 1.67 -12.76
CA SER A 115 9.08 1.15 -13.92
C SER A 115 7.56 1.30 -13.78
N TYR A 116 7.07 1.62 -12.58
CA TYR A 116 5.65 1.62 -12.25
C TYR A 116 5.00 2.99 -12.47
N TYR A 117 3.74 2.92 -12.87
CA TYR A 117 2.75 3.94 -12.57
C TYR A 117 2.06 3.57 -11.27
N ILE A 118 1.88 4.54 -10.37
CA ILE A 118 1.12 4.37 -9.14
C ILE A 118 -0.08 5.29 -9.21
N GLU A 119 -1.29 4.75 -9.09
CA GLU A 119 -2.52 5.52 -9.18
C GLU A 119 -3.52 5.19 -8.06
N VAL A 120 -4.30 6.20 -7.71
CA VAL A 120 -5.46 6.05 -6.84
C VAL A 120 -6.62 5.45 -7.62
N VAL A 121 -7.21 4.38 -7.11
CA VAL A 121 -8.28 3.64 -7.81
C VAL A 121 -9.66 4.16 -7.44
N THR A 122 -9.91 4.46 -6.15
CA THR A 122 -11.25 4.89 -5.68
C THR A 122 -11.29 6.35 -5.27
N PRO A 123 -12.43 7.06 -5.43
CA PRO A 123 -12.58 8.39 -4.86
C PRO A 123 -12.57 8.33 -3.32
N GLY A 124 -12.03 9.38 -2.68
CA GLY A 124 -11.97 9.43 -1.21
C GLY A 124 -10.93 8.49 -0.61
N THR A 125 -9.96 8.03 -1.43
CA THR A 125 -8.75 7.39 -0.93
C THR A 125 -7.96 8.40 -0.12
N VAL A 126 -7.56 8.02 1.09
CA VAL A 126 -6.79 8.87 2.00
C VAL A 126 -5.44 8.22 2.21
N LEU A 127 -4.38 8.96 1.92
CA LEU A 127 -3.01 8.50 2.09
C LEU A 127 -2.30 9.39 3.11
N VAL A 128 -1.62 8.73 4.04
CA VAL A 128 -0.62 9.35 4.92
C VAL A 128 0.75 9.08 4.30
N SER A 129 1.65 10.06 4.25
CA SER A 129 2.89 9.89 3.48
C SER A 129 4.08 10.57 4.11
N LEU A 130 5.26 10.03 3.77
CA LEU A 130 6.57 10.58 4.10
C LEU A 130 7.39 10.66 2.82
N THR A 131 8.13 11.75 2.66
CA THR A 131 9.13 11.89 1.60
C THR A 131 10.38 11.06 1.92
N TYR A 132 11.24 10.82 0.93
CA TYR A 132 12.54 10.17 1.14
C TYR A 132 13.37 10.85 2.24
N ALA A 133 13.46 12.19 2.21
CA ALA A 133 14.20 12.95 3.21
C ALA A 133 13.63 12.78 4.63
N GLN A 134 12.31 12.67 4.77
CA GLN A 134 11.67 12.44 6.06
C GLN A 134 11.88 11.00 6.56
N VAL A 135 11.91 10.02 5.65
CA VAL A 135 12.28 8.63 6.01
C VAL A 135 13.75 8.55 6.42
N ASP A 136 14.65 9.24 5.72
CA ASP A 136 16.06 9.30 6.12
C ASP A 136 16.23 9.93 7.51
N LEU A 137 15.54 11.06 7.77
CA LEU A 137 15.54 11.70 9.09
C LEU A 137 14.95 10.82 10.19
N LEU A 138 13.88 10.07 9.88
CA LEU A 138 13.29 9.07 10.78
C LEU A 138 14.33 8.02 11.18
N LEU A 139 15.06 7.46 10.23
CA LEU A 139 16.06 6.42 10.48
C LEU A 139 17.30 6.95 11.23
N GLN A 140 17.68 8.20 11.01
CA GLN A 140 18.74 8.85 11.80
C GLN A 140 18.31 9.09 13.25
N SER A 141 17.05 9.49 13.46
CA SER A 141 16.52 9.80 14.79
C SER A 141 16.14 8.55 15.59
N PHE A 142 15.68 7.52 14.89
CA PHE A 142 15.18 6.25 15.44
C PHE A 142 15.71 5.07 14.60
N PRO A 143 16.98 4.65 14.78
CA PRO A 143 17.57 3.60 13.96
C PRO A 143 16.81 2.27 13.96
N TYR A 144 16.14 1.94 15.07
CA TYR A 144 15.30 0.75 15.19
C TYR A 144 14.05 0.79 14.28
N ALA A 145 13.64 1.96 13.79
CA ALA A 145 12.53 2.13 12.84
C ALA A 145 12.84 1.51 11.46
N LYS A 146 14.09 1.07 11.22
CA LYS A 146 14.46 0.26 10.05
C LYS A 146 13.57 -0.98 9.89
N VAL A 147 13.02 -1.53 10.98
CA VAL A 147 12.06 -2.64 10.91
C VAL A 147 10.86 -2.33 10.00
N PHE A 148 10.42 -1.08 9.93
CA PHE A 148 9.30 -0.67 9.07
C PHE A 148 9.70 -0.61 7.59
N VAL A 149 10.94 -0.24 7.30
CA VAL A 149 11.51 -0.27 5.95
C VAL A 149 11.68 -1.72 5.47
N ASP A 150 12.14 -2.59 6.35
CA ASP A 150 12.28 -4.02 6.05
C ASP A 150 10.89 -4.65 5.84
N TYR A 151 9.91 -4.31 6.66
CA TYR A 151 8.52 -4.72 6.46
C TYR A 151 7.96 -4.21 5.12
N LEU A 152 8.21 -2.96 4.73
CA LEU A 152 7.80 -2.42 3.43
C LEU A 152 8.39 -3.25 2.29
N LEU A 153 9.69 -3.57 2.33
CA LEU A 153 10.36 -4.39 1.32
C LEU A 153 9.79 -5.80 1.25
N GLU A 154 9.58 -6.46 2.38
CA GLU A 154 9.02 -7.81 2.41
C GLU A 154 7.56 -7.82 1.94
N SER A 155 6.75 -6.85 2.38
CA SER A 155 5.38 -6.67 1.92
C SER A 155 5.32 -6.47 0.40
N ASN A 156 6.22 -5.65 -0.16
CA ASN A 156 6.29 -5.42 -1.60
C ASN A 156 6.72 -6.67 -2.39
N LYS A 157 7.39 -7.65 -1.76
CA LYS A 157 7.68 -8.94 -2.41
C LYS A 157 6.43 -9.82 -2.42
N VAL A 158 5.84 -10.07 -1.25
CA VAL A 158 4.81 -11.10 -1.06
C VAL A 158 3.42 -10.69 -1.55
N HIS A 159 3.16 -9.40 -1.75
CA HIS A 159 1.89 -8.90 -2.27
C HIS A 159 1.92 -8.56 -3.77
N SER A 160 3.02 -8.85 -4.47
CA SER A 160 3.13 -8.61 -5.91
C SER A 160 2.33 -9.63 -6.74
N SER A 161 1.82 -9.23 -7.90
CA SER A 161 1.20 -10.15 -8.88
C SER A 161 2.14 -11.30 -9.20
N LYS A 162 3.43 -10.99 -9.38
CA LYS A 162 4.48 -11.99 -9.58
C LYS A 162 4.50 -13.06 -8.48
N TYR A 163 4.42 -12.67 -7.20
CA TYR A 163 4.39 -13.63 -6.10
C TYR A 163 3.20 -14.58 -6.21
N PHE A 164 2.01 -14.05 -6.49
CA PHE A 164 0.80 -14.88 -6.67
C PHE A 164 0.94 -15.84 -7.85
N LEU A 165 1.53 -15.40 -8.96
CA LEU A 165 1.78 -16.23 -10.14
C LEU A 165 2.80 -17.35 -9.85
N ASP A 166 3.85 -17.05 -9.10
CA ASP A 166 4.91 -18.00 -8.77
C ASP A 166 4.45 -19.05 -7.72
N HIS A 167 3.55 -18.69 -6.80
CA HIS A 167 3.15 -19.56 -5.67
C HIS A 167 1.82 -20.31 -5.88
N TYR A 168 0.93 -19.82 -6.75
CA TYR A 168 -0.38 -20.43 -7.00
C TYR A 168 -0.54 -20.72 -8.51
N PRO A 169 -0.30 -21.97 -8.94
CA PRO A 169 -0.29 -22.32 -10.37
C PRO A 169 -1.66 -22.16 -11.04
N ASN A 170 -2.74 -22.48 -10.32
CA ASN A 170 -4.10 -22.43 -10.86
C ASN A 170 -4.73 -21.05 -10.70
N ALA A 171 -5.56 -20.67 -11.67
CA ALA A 171 -6.27 -19.39 -11.66
C ALA A 171 -7.30 -19.28 -10.53
N SER A 172 -7.96 -20.39 -10.15
CA SER A 172 -8.85 -20.47 -9.00
C SER A 172 -8.08 -20.18 -7.70
N ASP A 173 -6.96 -20.88 -7.50
CA ASP A 173 -6.18 -20.79 -6.27
C ASP A 173 -5.59 -19.38 -6.10
N ARG A 174 -5.19 -18.73 -7.21
CA ARG A 174 -4.79 -17.31 -7.18
C ARG A 174 -5.93 -16.39 -6.75
N LEU A 175 -7.13 -16.60 -7.29
CA LEU A 175 -8.29 -15.79 -6.92
C LEU A 175 -8.65 -16.00 -5.44
N ASP A 176 -8.65 -17.24 -4.97
CA ASP A 176 -8.95 -17.56 -3.57
C ASP A 176 -7.89 -16.96 -2.64
N ALA A 177 -6.61 -17.07 -2.98
CA ALA A 177 -5.52 -16.45 -2.23
C ALA A 177 -5.65 -14.92 -2.20
N LEU A 178 -6.00 -14.29 -3.34
CA LEU A 178 -6.21 -12.85 -3.43
C LEU A 178 -7.36 -12.41 -2.51
N GLN A 179 -8.49 -13.12 -2.55
CA GLN A 179 -9.65 -12.82 -1.72
C GLN A 179 -9.39 -13.09 -0.24
N ALA A 180 -8.56 -14.08 0.10
CA ALA A 180 -8.16 -14.31 1.49
C ALA A 180 -7.22 -13.21 2.00
N ALA A 181 -6.24 -12.79 1.18
CA ALA A 181 -5.29 -11.74 1.53
C ALA A 181 -5.94 -10.35 1.58
N MET A 182 -6.91 -10.10 0.69
CA MET A 182 -7.58 -8.80 0.55
C MET A 182 -9.10 -8.99 0.37
N PRO A 183 -9.85 -9.35 1.43
CA PRO A 183 -11.28 -9.67 1.33
C PRO A 183 -12.16 -8.63 0.63
N PRO A 184 -11.98 -7.31 0.82
CA PRO A 184 -12.85 -6.33 0.19
C PRO A 184 -12.39 -5.93 -1.23
N VAL A 185 -11.38 -6.56 -1.81
CA VAL A 185 -10.75 -6.15 -3.09
C VAL A 185 -11.75 -5.92 -4.23
N LYS A 186 -12.77 -6.78 -4.34
CA LYS A 186 -13.82 -6.69 -5.37
C LYS A 186 -14.63 -5.39 -5.32
N GLY A 187 -14.71 -4.75 -4.15
CA GLY A 187 -15.40 -3.46 -4.00
C GLY A 187 -14.57 -2.25 -4.43
N TYR A 188 -13.27 -2.44 -4.65
CA TYR A 188 -12.32 -1.35 -4.94
C TYR A 188 -11.79 -1.36 -6.36
N VAL A 189 -11.58 -2.55 -6.97
CA VAL A 189 -10.96 -2.67 -8.29
C VAL A 189 -11.93 -3.23 -9.33
N THR A 190 -11.68 -2.92 -10.60
CA THR A 190 -12.44 -3.52 -11.71
C THR A 190 -12.04 -4.98 -11.92
N ASN A 191 -12.92 -5.76 -12.57
CA ASN A 191 -12.56 -7.12 -13.00
C ASN A 191 -11.39 -7.12 -14.00
N GLU A 192 -11.17 -6.04 -14.74
CA GLU A 192 -10.00 -5.91 -15.62
C GLU A 192 -8.70 -5.79 -14.82
N MET A 193 -8.65 -4.91 -13.82
CA MET A 193 -7.49 -4.76 -12.93
C MET A 193 -7.20 -6.06 -12.17
N MET A 194 -8.26 -6.71 -11.66
CA MET A 194 -8.12 -7.98 -10.95
C MET A 194 -7.67 -9.11 -11.88
N ALA A 195 -8.20 -9.21 -13.10
CA ALA A 195 -7.76 -10.21 -14.07
C ALA A 195 -6.28 -9.99 -14.47
N SER A 196 -5.91 -8.73 -14.67
CA SER A 196 -4.53 -8.30 -14.95
C SER A 196 -3.58 -8.74 -13.82
N PHE A 197 -3.93 -8.45 -12.56
CA PHE A 197 -3.17 -8.89 -11.38
C PHE A 197 -3.06 -10.42 -11.27
N LEU A 198 -4.12 -11.16 -11.60
CA LEU A 198 -4.13 -12.63 -11.53
C LEU A 198 -3.48 -13.31 -12.74
N GLY A 199 -3.00 -12.55 -13.73
CA GLY A 199 -2.41 -13.07 -14.96
C GLY A 199 -3.39 -13.91 -15.81
N ILE A 200 -4.67 -13.52 -15.84
CA ILE A 200 -5.71 -14.20 -16.63
C ILE A 200 -6.53 -13.20 -17.44
N THR A 201 -7.36 -13.69 -18.37
CA THR A 201 -8.29 -12.82 -19.10
C THR A 201 -9.48 -12.45 -18.22
N THR A 202 -10.08 -11.29 -18.47
CA THR A 202 -11.33 -10.86 -17.80
C THR A 202 -12.47 -11.87 -18.01
N GLN A 203 -12.54 -12.50 -19.19
CA GLN A 203 -13.50 -13.58 -19.47
C GLN A 203 -13.27 -14.80 -18.57
N HIS A 204 -12.01 -15.21 -18.38
CA HIS A 204 -11.68 -16.31 -17.49
C HIS A 204 -12.03 -15.98 -16.04
N LEU A 205 -11.66 -14.80 -15.56
CA LEU A 205 -12.04 -14.33 -14.22
C LEU A 205 -13.56 -14.36 -14.01
N ASN A 206 -14.33 -13.79 -14.94
CA ASN A 206 -15.78 -13.76 -14.85
C ASN A 206 -16.39 -15.18 -14.81
N ARG A 207 -15.77 -16.17 -15.45
CA ARG A 207 -16.21 -17.57 -15.36
C ARG A 207 -15.96 -18.13 -13.96
N LEU A 208 -14.79 -17.88 -13.37
CA LEU A 208 -14.47 -18.31 -12.00
C LEU A 208 -15.44 -17.70 -10.99
N LEU A 209 -15.75 -16.40 -11.13
CA LEU A 209 -16.66 -15.68 -10.24
C LEU A 209 -18.12 -16.18 -10.28
N ARG A 210 -18.53 -16.86 -11.36
CA ARG A 210 -19.88 -17.42 -11.52
C ARG A 210 -20.01 -18.88 -11.10
N GLY A 211 -18.88 -19.60 -11.08
CA GLY A 211 -18.84 -21.06 -10.89
C GLY A 211 -18.27 -21.49 -9.54
N GLY A 212 -18.01 -20.54 -8.63
CA GLY A 212 -17.65 -20.78 -7.24
C GLY A 212 -18.83 -20.60 -6.29
#